data_AF-A0A9P7KL71-F1
#
_entry.id   AF-A0A9P7KL71-F1
#
_cell.length_a   1.000
_cell.length_b   1.000
_cell.length_c   1.000
_cell.angle_alpha   90.00
_cell.angle_beta   90.00
_cell.angle_gamma   90.00
#
_symmetry.space_group_name_H-M   'P 1'
#
loop_
_entity.id
_entity.type
_entity.pdbx_description
1 polymer ?
#
loop_
_entity_poly.entity_id
_entity_poly.type
_entity_poly.pdbx_seq_one_letter_code
_entity_poly.pdbx_strand_id
1 'polypeptide(L)'
;MRLGQRRMFKSSSNLYSRTLTVNTFRLAWIVLVIWGELGTYYWSLSSCKWPIMIPSSDSDKPTRVLLVSDPQVQQTMELTTIFGLLRRFIFDLNLKKSWHVTIRLRPHIVIFLGDMLSGGTFVDNELEWVGTIIVVIRNHTFLLIDAPGLVDEDYQRAGYGIGYDKWSALPGGTTDFIKSVELDNNPVFLLSHIPLARPDSASCGPLREKGTIRRGVGHGYQNTLGKQTTAFLLKSLQPSAVYSGDNRDYCEYTHTVKNASGDAAADVREVTVKSFSMANHIRHPGFQLLSLTDHTSNPTQSSFRDMPCTLPDQYGIYTSVYLPFFIFMALVLAILSIIRRQRERVPHIAPLDISSLSSGENTPNPPLESAIWSPYTPAAPVSPRSTLPPYLRTPTTLAGPTFRASRPTTPVGTPLLPPIYYTQDEDEEAMYPAQYATRRDGRSPDPDDDEWSPGHNRISSEPQIPHFTSAPRLKPRGV
;
A
#
# COMPACT_ATOMS: atom_id res chain seq x y z
N MET A 1 80.42 -9.88 -11.33
CA MET A 1 79.19 -9.08 -11.51
C MET A 1 78.09 -9.61 -10.59
N ARG A 2 77.18 -8.77 -10.09
CA ARG A 2 76.01 -9.21 -9.29
C ARG A 2 74.76 -9.30 -10.18
N LEU A 3 74.28 -10.51 -10.47
CA LEU A 3 72.94 -10.72 -11.05
C LEU A 3 71.94 -10.99 -9.93
N GLY A 4 71.42 -9.91 -9.34
CA GLY A 4 70.38 -9.99 -8.31
C GLY A 4 69.04 -10.38 -8.94
N GLN A 5 68.71 -11.67 -8.95
CA GLN A 5 67.47 -12.21 -9.50
C GLN A 5 66.27 -11.73 -8.66
N ARG A 6 65.70 -10.58 -9.04
CA ARG A 6 64.49 -10.02 -8.42
C ARG A 6 63.30 -10.96 -8.66
N ARG A 7 63.05 -11.88 -7.73
CA ARG A 7 61.77 -12.57 -7.60
C ARG A 7 60.69 -11.51 -7.37
N MET A 8 59.97 -11.11 -8.41
CA MET A 8 58.74 -10.36 -8.24
C MET A 8 57.75 -11.27 -7.50
N PHE A 9 57.59 -11.03 -6.20
CA PHE A 9 56.46 -11.55 -5.45
C PHE A 9 55.20 -10.94 -6.07
N LYS A 10 54.58 -11.69 -6.98
CA LYS A 10 53.32 -11.33 -7.63
C LYS A 10 52.23 -11.43 -6.57
N SER A 11 52.11 -10.38 -5.75
CA SER A 11 51.21 -10.30 -4.61
C SER A 11 49.82 -10.74 -5.03
N SER A 12 49.42 -11.95 -4.62
CA SER A 12 48.11 -12.49 -4.84
C SER A 12 47.16 -11.72 -3.93
N SER A 13 46.47 -10.73 -4.48
CA SER A 13 45.57 -9.84 -3.75
C SER A 13 44.43 -10.65 -3.11
N ASN A 14 44.61 -11.05 -1.85
CA ASN A 14 43.65 -11.87 -1.08
C ASN A 14 42.26 -11.21 -0.93
N LEU A 15 42.17 -9.89 -1.19
CA LEU A 15 40.95 -9.13 -1.46
C LEU A 15 40.00 -9.76 -2.50
N TYR A 16 40.51 -10.62 -3.41
CA TYR A 16 39.72 -11.29 -4.45
C TYR A 16 39.29 -12.73 -4.10
N SER A 17 39.30 -13.12 -2.81
CA SER A 17 38.72 -14.39 -2.38
C SER A 17 37.19 -14.41 -2.57
N ARG A 18 36.69 -15.32 -3.42
CA ARG A 18 35.25 -15.52 -3.71
C ARG A 18 34.43 -15.63 -2.41
N THR A 19 34.95 -16.38 -1.43
CA THR A 19 34.29 -16.61 -0.15
C THR A 19 34.19 -15.32 0.67
N LEU A 20 35.24 -14.48 0.67
CA LEU A 20 35.23 -13.19 1.33
C LEU A 20 34.19 -12.26 0.70
N THR A 21 34.21 -12.09 -0.63
CA THR A 21 33.26 -11.21 -1.33
C THR A 21 31.80 -11.64 -1.11
N VAL A 22 31.50 -12.93 -1.23
CA VAL A 22 30.14 -13.47 -1.03
C VAL A 22 29.69 -13.31 0.41
N ASN A 23 30.56 -13.54 1.40
CA ASN A 23 30.20 -13.37 2.80
C ASN A 23 30.08 -11.88 3.20
N THR A 24 30.86 -10.98 2.59
CA THR A 24 30.67 -9.52 2.75
C THR A 24 29.31 -9.08 2.22
N PHE A 25 28.90 -9.52 1.02
CA PHE A 25 27.56 -9.21 0.49
C PHE A 25 26.44 -9.81 1.33
N ARG A 26 26.60 -11.03 1.86
CA ARG A 26 25.65 -11.64 2.80
C ARG A 26 25.50 -10.82 4.09
N LEU A 27 26.62 -10.40 4.70
CA LEU A 27 26.60 -9.57 5.90
C LEU A 27 25.95 -8.21 5.64
N ALA A 28 26.29 -7.57 4.51
CA ALA A 28 25.68 -6.31 4.09
C ALA A 28 24.17 -6.45 3.87
N TRP A 29 23.69 -7.53 3.23
CA TRP A 29 22.27 -7.85 3.12
C TRP A 29 21.59 -8.04 4.48
N ILE A 30 22.22 -8.77 5.41
CA ILE A 30 21.67 -8.99 6.76
C ILE A 30 21.51 -7.64 7.49
N VAL A 31 22.53 -6.78 7.47
CA VAL A 31 22.48 -5.44 8.09
C VAL A 31 21.42 -4.56 7.42
N LEU A 32 21.34 -4.58 6.08
CA LEU A 32 20.41 -3.77 5.29
C LEU A 32 18.95 -4.21 5.48
N VAL A 33 18.68 -5.51 5.63
CA VAL A 33 17.35 -6.05 5.95
C VAL A 33 16.98 -5.76 7.41
N ILE A 34 17.91 -5.91 8.37
CA ILE A 34 17.64 -5.52 9.78
C ILE A 34 17.35 -4.02 9.87
N TRP A 35 18.06 -3.19 9.12
CA TRP A 35 17.77 -1.76 9.07
C TRP A 35 16.41 -1.47 8.40
N GLY A 36 16.15 -2.03 7.21
CA GLY A 36 14.95 -1.74 6.43
C GLY A 36 13.64 -2.34 6.96
N GLU A 37 13.69 -3.51 7.60
CA GLU A 37 12.50 -4.19 8.16
C GLU A 37 12.24 -3.86 9.64
N LEU A 38 13.23 -3.34 10.37
CA LEU A 38 13.12 -3.07 11.81
C LEU A 38 13.59 -1.66 12.19
N GLY A 39 14.82 -1.28 11.81
CA GLY A 39 15.42 0.01 12.17
C GLY A 39 14.59 1.22 11.71
N THR A 40 14.11 1.20 10.47
CA THR A 40 13.25 2.23 9.86
C THR A 40 11.98 2.51 10.67
N TYR A 41 11.30 1.47 11.17
CA TYR A 41 10.04 1.58 11.93
C TYR A 41 10.25 2.20 13.32
N TYR A 42 11.33 1.86 14.02
CA TYR A 42 11.70 2.54 15.27
C TYR A 42 12.19 3.97 15.01
N TRP A 43 12.85 4.21 13.88
CA TRP A 43 13.36 5.53 13.53
C TRP A 43 12.24 6.51 13.15
N SER A 44 11.25 6.11 12.35
CA SER A 44 10.13 7.01 11.99
C SER A 44 9.32 7.43 13.22
N LEU A 45 9.09 6.49 14.15
CA LEU A 45 8.40 6.79 15.42
C LEU A 45 9.30 7.40 16.50
N SER A 46 10.60 7.60 16.28
CA SER A 46 11.49 8.22 17.29
C SER A 46 11.14 9.69 17.59
N SER A 47 10.57 10.39 16.59
CA SER A 47 10.02 11.74 16.73
C SER A 47 8.55 11.75 17.21
N CYS A 48 7.84 10.62 17.08
CA CYS A 48 6.43 10.51 17.46
C CYS A 48 6.29 10.45 18.99
N LYS A 49 5.66 11.47 19.58
CA LYS A 49 5.47 11.59 21.03
C LYS A 49 4.06 12.07 21.31
N TRP A 50 3.48 11.60 22.42
CA TRP A 50 2.18 12.09 22.89
C TRP A 50 2.24 13.61 23.10
N PRO A 51 1.31 14.40 22.52
CA PRO A 51 1.36 15.85 22.58
C PRO A 51 1.28 16.34 24.03
N ILE A 52 2.18 17.26 24.38
CA ILE A 52 2.30 17.75 25.76
C ILE A 52 1.13 18.67 26.07
N MET A 53 0.38 18.32 27.10
CA MET A 53 -0.55 19.20 27.81
C MET A 53 -0.01 19.45 29.21
N ILE A 54 -0.27 20.64 29.74
CA ILE A 54 0.15 21.05 31.08
C ILE A 54 -0.88 20.48 32.06
N PRO A 55 -0.51 19.59 33.01
CA PRO A 55 -1.46 19.07 33.99
C PRO A 55 -1.88 20.18 34.96
N SER A 56 -3.18 20.33 35.21
CA SER A 56 -3.69 21.27 36.20
C SER A 56 -3.54 20.76 37.64
N SER A 57 -3.20 19.48 37.81
CA SER A 57 -2.74 18.88 39.08
C SER A 57 -1.87 17.64 38.80
N ASP A 58 -1.08 17.19 39.79
CA ASP A 58 -0.27 15.96 39.68
C ASP A 58 -1.11 14.67 39.57
N SER A 59 -2.41 14.76 39.89
CA SER A 59 -3.38 13.69 39.64
C SER A 59 -3.80 13.59 38.17
N ASP A 60 -3.66 14.66 37.39
CA ASP A 60 -4.26 14.77 36.06
C ASP A 60 -3.32 14.32 34.93
N LYS A 61 -2.97 13.02 34.94
CA LYS A 61 -2.14 12.40 33.90
C LYS A 61 -2.97 12.19 32.62
N PRO A 62 -2.59 12.76 31.47
CA PRO A 62 -3.44 12.77 30.29
C PRO A 62 -3.79 11.36 29.80
N THR A 63 -5.07 11.12 29.52
CA THR A 63 -5.53 9.94 28.79
C THR A 63 -5.00 10.01 27.36
N ARG A 64 -4.71 8.85 26.76
CA ARG A 64 -3.97 8.71 25.51
C ARG A 64 -4.79 7.87 24.55
N VAL A 65 -5.36 8.51 23.54
CA VAL A 65 -6.23 7.89 22.54
C VAL A 65 -5.45 7.83 21.22
N LEU A 66 -5.35 6.63 20.65
CA LEU A 66 -4.79 6.42 19.31
C LEU A 66 -5.95 6.33 18.31
N LEU A 67 -5.97 7.19 17.30
CA LEU A 67 -6.94 7.10 16.19
C LEU A 67 -6.28 6.44 14.98
N VAL A 68 -6.94 5.43 14.42
CA VAL A 68 -6.44 4.60 13.31
C VAL A 68 -7.49 4.58 12.19
N SER A 69 -7.14 5.08 11.01
CA SER A 69 -7.97 4.98 9.81
C SER A 69 -7.45 3.88 8.86
N ASP A 70 -8.37 3.30 8.11
CA ASP A 70 -8.14 2.43 6.94
C ASP A 70 -7.01 1.38 7.12
N PRO A 71 -7.01 0.54 8.18
CA PRO A 71 -6.02 -0.52 8.34
C PRO A 71 -6.22 -1.68 7.35
N GLN A 72 -7.40 -1.78 6.70
CA GLN A 72 -7.71 -2.61 5.54
C GLN A 72 -7.14 -4.04 5.63
N VAL A 73 -7.50 -4.77 6.70
CA VAL A 73 -7.04 -6.14 6.93
C VAL A 73 -7.54 -7.03 5.79
N GLN A 74 -6.62 -7.69 5.09
CA GLN A 74 -6.95 -8.50 3.92
C GLN A 74 -7.56 -9.83 4.35
N GLN A 75 -8.86 -10.00 4.09
CA GLN A 75 -9.58 -11.25 4.28
C GLN A 75 -9.00 -12.38 3.40
N THR A 76 -9.34 -13.63 3.72
CA THR A 76 -8.92 -14.84 3.00
C THR A 76 -9.74 -15.09 1.72
N MET A 77 -9.80 -14.11 0.81
CA MET A 77 -10.30 -14.37 -0.55
C MET A 77 -9.28 -15.15 -1.39
N GLU A 78 -9.77 -15.84 -2.42
CA GLU A 78 -9.03 -16.82 -3.23
C GLU A 78 -7.99 -16.19 -4.16
N LEU A 79 -6.88 -15.74 -3.57
CA LEU A 79 -5.79 -15.12 -4.29
C LEU A 79 -4.87 -16.17 -4.94
N THR A 80 -5.42 -16.90 -5.93
CA THR A 80 -4.85 -18.09 -6.59
C THR A 80 -3.46 -17.89 -7.23
N THR A 81 -3.08 -16.64 -7.50
CA THR A 81 -1.81 -16.29 -8.16
C THR A 81 -0.69 -16.04 -7.14
N ILE A 82 0.48 -16.66 -7.36
CA ILE A 82 1.67 -16.55 -6.49
C ILE A 82 2.07 -15.08 -6.20
N PHE A 83 2.00 -14.19 -7.19
CA PHE A 83 2.25 -12.76 -7.00
C PHE A 83 1.27 -12.10 -6.02
N GLY A 84 0.01 -12.53 -6.02
CA GLY A 84 -1.00 -12.06 -5.08
C GLY A 84 -0.72 -12.57 -3.66
N LEU A 85 -0.42 -13.86 -3.49
CA LEU A 85 0.00 -14.42 -2.19
C LEU A 85 1.21 -13.67 -1.62
N LEU A 86 2.20 -13.34 -2.47
CA LEU A 86 3.36 -12.54 -2.08
C LEU A 86 2.98 -11.09 -1.72
N ARG A 87 2.11 -10.43 -2.49
CA ARG A 87 1.60 -9.08 -2.19
C ARG A 87 0.90 -9.04 -0.83
N ARG A 88 0.03 -10.01 -0.55
CA ARG A 88 -0.67 -10.14 0.73
C ARG A 88 0.30 -10.39 1.87
N PHE A 89 1.24 -11.32 1.71
CA PHE A 89 2.26 -11.60 2.73
C PHE A 89 3.09 -10.35 3.07
N ILE A 90 3.49 -9.56 2.08
CA ILE A 90 4.21 -8.29 2.27
C ILE A 90 3.34 -7.27 3.00
N PHE A 91 2.07 -7.13 2.62
CA PHE A 91 1.12 -6.22 3.27
C PHE A 91 0.85 -6.60 4.73
N ASP A 92 0.54 -7.87 4.98
CA ASP A 92 0.32 -8.41 6.34
C ASP A 92 1.55 -8.23 7.22
N LEU A 93 2.77 -8.40 6.67
CA LEU A 93 4.02 -8.12 7.40
C LEU A 93 4.20 -6.63 7.68
N ASN A 94 3.93 -5.74 6.72
CA ASN A 94 3.97 -4.29 6.95
C ASN A 94 3.01 -3.90 8.07
N LEU A 95 1.74 -4.28 7.96
CA LEU A 95 0.70 -3.97 8.94
C LEU A 95 1.05 -4.48 10.35
N LYS A 96 1.58 -5.70 10.45
CA LYS A 96 2.08 -6.28 11.72
C LYS A 96 3.27 -5.50 12.29
N LYS A 97 4.24 -5.08 11.47
CA LYS A 97 5.37 -4.25 11.90
C LYS A 97 4.91 -2.87 12.38
N SER A 98 4.06 -2.19 11.61
CA SER A 98 3.46 -0.90 11.97
C SER A 98 2.73 -0.98 13.30
N TRP A 99 1.81 -1.94 13.46
CA TRP A 99 1.09 -2.16 14.72
C TRP A 99 2.03 -2.44 15.90
N HIS A 100 3.05 -3.26 15.69
CA HIS A 100 4.03 -3.62 16.70
C HIS A 100 4.84 -2.41 17.20
N VAL A 101 5.19 -1.43 16.35
CA VAL A 101 5.87 -0.21 16.80
C VAL A 101 4.90 0.84 17.35
N THR A 102 3.71 1.01 16.78
CA THR A 102 2.71 1.97 17.28
C THR A 102 2.21 1.60 18.68
N ILE A 103 1.94 0.32 18.96
CA ILE A 103 1.44 -0.10 20.29
C ILE A 103 2.48 0.10 21.41
N ARG A 104 3.79 0.20 21.09
CA ARG A 104 4.86 0.53 22.06
C ARG A 104 4.75 1.94 22.61
N LEU A 105 4.03 2.85 21.94
CA LEU A 105 3.73 4.19 22.46
C LEU A 105 2.86 4.13 23.73
N ARG A 106 2.28 2.97 24.05
CA ARG A 106 1.33 2.74 25.16
C ARG A 106 0.16 3.74 25.12
N PRO A 107 -0.72 3.63 24.10
CA PRO A 107 -2.04 4.23 24.17
C PRO A 107 -2.83 3.61 25.34
N HIS A 108 -3.73 4.39 25.92
CA HIS A 108 -4.70 3.89 26.91
C HIS A 108 -5.97 3.38 26.21
N ILE A 109 -6.33 3.98 25.07
CA ILE A 109 -7.51 3.66 24.26
C ILE A 109 -7.10 3.68 22.78
N VAL A 110 -7.68 2.82 21.96
CA VAL A 110 -7.53 2.83 20.48
C VAL A 110 -8.92 2.92 19.87
N ILE A 111 -9.11 3.79 18.88
CA ILE A 111 -10.35 3.96 18.13
C ILE A 111 -10.05 3.80 16.64
N PHE A 112 -10.88 3.03 15.95
CA PHE A 112 -10.81 2.83 14.50
C PHE A 112 -11.85 3.70 13.79
N LEU A 113 -11.44 4.38 12.70
CA LEU A 113 -12.29 5.32 11.94
C LEU A 113 -12.89 4.67 10.67
N GLY A 114 -13.16 3.38 10.69
CA GLY A 114 -13.69 2.61 9.56
C GLY A 114 -12.65 1.83 8.75
N ASP A 115 -13.11 1.28 7.62
CA ASP A 115 -12.40 0.43 6.64
C ASP A 115 -11.42 -0.59 7.24
N MET A 116 -11.92 -1.33 8.24
CA MET A 116 -11.13 -2.35 8.95
C MET A 116 -10.83 -3.60 8.10
N LEU A 117 -11.64 -3.88 7.07
CA LEU A 117 -11.59 -5.08 6.24
C LEU A 117 -11.57 -4.70 4.76
N SER A 118 -10.58 -5.16 3.99
CA SER A 118 -10.39 -4.73 2.59
C SER A 118 -11.32 -5.41 1.56
N GLY A 119 -12.49 -5.88 2.00
CA GLY A 119 -13.31 -6.84 1.24
C GLY A 119 -14.71 -6.34 0.87
N GLY A 120 -15.21 -5.26 1.49
CA GLY A 120 -16.61 -4.83 1.37
C GLY A 120 -17.66 -5.82 1.91
N THR A 121 -17.25 -7.02 2.32
CA THR A 121 -18.10 -8.05 2.93
C THR A 121 -18.49 -7.63 4.35
N PHE A 122 -19.73 -7.15 4.47
CA PHE A 122 -20.45 -7.04 5.72
C PHE A 122 -20.49 -8.40 6.43
N VAL A 123 -20.59 -8.38 7.76
CA VAL A 123 -20.80 -9.59 8.55
C VAL A 123 -22.30 -9.76 8.72
N ASP A 124 -22.88 -10.77 8.06
CA ASP A 124 -24.34 -11.02 7.98
C ASP A 124 -24.96 -11.53 9.30
N ASN A 125 -24.71 -10.83 10.41
CA ASN A 125 -25.31 -11.07 11.72
C ASN A 125 -26.16 -9.85 12.11
N GLU A 126 -27.50 -9.98 12.02
CA GLU A 126 -28.49 -8.90 12.24
C GLU A 126 -28.51 -8.29 13.67
N LEU A 127 -27.59 -8.71 14.55
CA LEU A 127 -27.46 -8.23 15.93
C LEU A 127 -26.31 -7.23 16.15
N GLU A 128 -25.53 -6.92 15.11
CA GLU A 128 -24.37 -6.01 15.20
C GLU A 128 -24.53 -4.73 14.34
N TRP A 129 -25.77 -4.27 14.17
CA TRP A 129 -26.13 -2.96 13.58
C TRP A 129 -25.74 -1.78 14.49
N VAL A 130 -24.45 -1.50 14.62
CA VAL A 130 -23.95 -0.40 15.47
C VAL A 130 -23.89 0.93 14.71
N GLY A 131 -25.04 1.37 14.19
CA GLY A 131 -25.18 2.50 13.25
C GLY A 131 -24.78 3.89 13.78
N THR A 132 -24.54 4.06 15.08
CA THR A 132 -23.75 5.18 15.65
C THR A 132 -23.31 4.78 17.06
N ILE A 133 -22.10 5.14 17.47
CA ILE A 133 -21.55 4.87 18.80
C ILE A 133 -21.26 6.18 19.54
N ILE A 134 -21.69 6.26 20.80
CA ILE A 134 -21.21 7.27 21.75
C ILE A 134 -20.28 6.62 22.77
N VAL A 135 -19.12 7.24 23.02
CA VAL A 135 -18.20 6.88 24.12
C VAL A 135 -17.77 8.16 24.85
N VAL A 136 -17.98 8.23 26.18
CA VAL A 136 -17.52 9.36 26.99
C VAL A 136 -16.16 9.04 27.64
N ILE A 137 -15.17 9.90 27.42
CA ILE A 137 -13.79 9.74 27.92
C ILE A 137 -13.33 11.06 28.54
N ARG A 138 -13.05 11.11 29.85
CA ARG A 138 -12.64 12.32 30.58
C ARG A 138 -13.55 13.54 30.31
N ASN A 139 -14.86 13.34 30.41
CA ASN A 139 -15.89 14.35 30.11
C ASN A 139 -15.77 14.94 28.68
N HIS A 140 -15.31 14.15 27.71
CA HIS A 140 -15.42 14.44 26.27
C HIS A 140 -16.26 13.35 25.62
N THR A 141 -17.18 13.75 24.74
CA THR A 141 -18.13 12.85 24.07
C THR A 141 -17.62 12.51 22.68
N PHE A 142 -17.16 11.28 22.46
CA PHE A 142 -16.79 10.77 21.14
C PHE A 142 -18.03 10.18 20.47
N LEU A 143 -18.38 10.69 19.30
CA LEU A 143 -19.54 10.29 18.52
C LEU A 143 -19.07 9.74 17.17
N LEU A 144 -19.11 8.42 16.99
CA LEU A 144 -18.76 7.74 15.74
C LEU A 144 -20.02 7.44 14.93
N ILE A 145 -20.23 8.15 13.83
CA ILE A 145 -21.39 7.99 12.95
C ILE A 145 -21.19 6.89 11.90
N ASP A 146 -22.26 6.16 11.56
CA ASP A 146 -22.33 5.43 10.29
C ASP A 146 -22.43 6.45 9.14
N ALA A 147 -21.29 6.69 8.50
CA ALA A 147 -21.18 7.61 7.39
C ALA A 147 -21.73 7.03 6.06
N PRO A 148 -21.52 5.74 5.70
CA PRO A 148 -22.25 5.08 4.62
C PRO A 148 -23.77 5.17 4.76
N GLY A 149 -24.36 4.76 5.90
CA GLY A 149 -25.81 4.84 6.12
C GLY A 149 -26.35 6.27 6.09
N LEU A 150 -25.57 7.25 6.56
CA LEU A 150 -25.89 8.67 6.44
C LEU A 150 -25.84 9.18 4.99
N VAL A 151 -24.99 8.62 4.14
CA VAL A 151 -24.93 8.92 2.70
C VAL A 151 -26.13 8.32 1.97
N ASP A 152 -26.49 7.07 2.25
CA ASP A 152 -27.68 6.42 1.65
C ASP A 152 -29.00 7.11 2.09
N GLU A 153 -29.06 7.62 3.32
CA GLU A 153 -30.16 8.49 3.76
C GLU A 153 -30.11 9.88 3.09
N ASP A 154 -28.93 10.47 2.87
CA ASP A 154 -28.79 11.74 2.14
C ASP A 154 -29.24 11.62 0.67
N TYR A 155 -28.96 10.50 0.01
CA TYR A 155 -29.43 10.23 -1.35
C TYR A 155 -30.96 10.16 -1.44
N GLN A 156 -31.62 9.45 -0.51
CA GLN A 156 -33.08 9.41 -0.44
C GLN A 156 -33.66 10.82 -0.22
N ARG A 157 -33.17 11.53 0.80
CA ARG A 157 -33.55 12.91 1.13
C ARG A 157 -33.37 13.87 -0.05
N ALA A 158 -32.24 13.77 -0.76
CA ALA A 158 -31.93 14.60 -1.92
C ALA A 158 -32.83 14.27 -3.12
N GLY A 159 -33.21 13.00 -3.32
CA GLY A 159 -34.19 12.59 -4.33
C GLY A 159 -35.57 13.23 -4.15
N TYR A 160 -36.01 13.45 -2.90
CA TYR A 160 -37.22 14.22 -2.58
C TYR A 160 -37.03 15.75 -2.62
N GLY A 161 -35.80 16.25 -2.81
CA GLY A 161 -35.50 17.68 -2.92
C GLY A 161 -35.69 18.50 -1.63
N ILE A 162 -35.82 17.85 -0.46
CA ILE A 162 -36.13 18.50 0.82
C ILE A 162 -34.93 18.58 1.76
N GLY A 163 -34.83 19.65 2.55
CA GLY A 163 -33.75 19.85 3.52
C GLY A 163 -33.89 19.01 4.79
N TYR A 164 -32.82 18.88 5.56
CA TYR A 164 -32.78 18.17 6.84
C TYR A 164 -33.77 18.70 7.89
N ASP A 165 -34.20 19.96 7.74
CA ASP A 165 -35.25 20.64 8.51
C ASP A 165 -36.65 20.06 8.28
N LYS A 166 -36.89 19.45 7.11
CA LYS A 166 -38.17 18.85 6.70
C LYS A 166 -38.09 17.33 6.50
N TRP A 167 -36.88 16.78 6.48
CA TRP A 167 -36.66 15.34 6.40
C TRP A 167 -37.18 14.63 7.65
N SER A 168 -38.19 13.78 7.48
CA SER A 168 -38.50 12.72 8.45
C SER A 168 -37.36 11.70 8.42
N ALA A 169 -36.60 11.62 9.50
CA ALA A 169 -35.48 10.69 9.59
C ALA A 169 -35.95 9.23 9.51
N LEU A 170 -35.12 8.37 8.94
CA LEU A 170 -35.36 6.92 8.93
C LEU A 170 -35.20 6.37 10.36
N PRO A 171 -36.20 5.66 10.93
CA PRO A 171 -36.14 5.20 12.31
C PRO A 171 -34.91 4.35 12.61
N GLY A 172 -34.12 4.76 13.60
CA GLY A 172 -32.84 4.11 13.95
C GLY A 172 -31.68 4.39 12.98
N GLY A 173 -31.88 5.20 11.94
CA GLY A 173 -30.83 5.70 11.05
C GLY A 173 -30.01 6.84 11.66
N THR A 174 -28.87 7.14 11.05
CA THR A 174 -27.92 8.14 11.56
C THR A 174 -28.55 9.52 11.78
N THR A 175 -29.49 9.97 10.94
CA THR A 175 -30.11 11.29 11.16
C THR A 175 -31.17 11.31 12.25
N ASP A 176 -31.79 10.17 12.55
CA ASP A 176 -32.73 9.99 13.68
C ASP A 176 -31.96 10.03 15.00
N PHE A 177 -30.82 9.33 15.04
CA PHE A 177 -29.88 9.39 16.16
C PHE A 177 -29.36 10.81 16.41
N ILE A 178 -28.91 11.54 15.37
CA ILE A 178 -28.43 12.93 15.50
C ILE A 178 -29.54 13.90 15.92
N LYS A 179 -30.82 13.59 15.64
CA LYS A 179 -31.97 14.41 16.06
C LYS A 179 -32.48 14.08 17.47
N SER A 180 -32.13 12.91 18.02
CA SER A 180 -32.59 12.42 19.33
C SER A 180 -31.50 12.41 20.40
N VAL A 181 -30.22 12.56 20.05
CA VAL A 181 -29.11 12.64 21.01
C VAL A 181 -29.17 13.92 21.84
N GLU A 182 -29.42 13.77 23.14
CA GLU A 182 -29.19 14.82 24.13
C GLU A 182 -27.68 14.90 24.43
N LEU A 183 -27.06 16.05 24.13
CA LEU A 183 -25.65 16.31 24.37
C LEU A 183 -25.46 17.15 25.64
N ASP A 184 -24.66 16.64 26.58
CA ASP A 184 -24.17 17.40 27.74
C ASP A 184 -23.38 18.65 27.31
N ASN A 185 -23.13 19.57 28.26
CA ASN A 185 -22.15 20.66 28.14
C ASN A 185 -20.67 20.18 28.08
N ASN A 186 -20.42 18.98 27.57
CA ASN A 186 -19.12 18.33 27.44
C ASN A 186 -18.61 18.48 25.99
N PRO A 187 -17.30 18.74 25.74
CA PRO A 187 -16.77 18.85 24.39
C PRO A 187 -17.03 17.60 23.54
N VAL A 188 -17.60 17.78 22.34
CA VAL A 188 -17.96 16.70 21.42
C VAL A 188 -16.88 16.53 20.35
N PHE A 189 -16.44 15.29 20.13
CA PHE A 189 -15.62 14.90 18.97
C PHE A 189 -16.45 14.07 18.01
N LEU A 190 -16.69 14.61 16.81
CA LEU A 190 -17.32 13.86 15.73
C LEU A 190 -16.27 12.98 15.05
N LEU A 191 -16.50 11.68 15.02
CA LEU A 191 -15.73 10.72 14.27
C LEU A 191 -16.60 10.26 13.08
N SER A 192 -16.05 10.32 11.87
CA SER A 192 -16.71 9.86 10.65
C SER A 192 -15.76 8.95 9.88
N HIS A 193 -16.29 8.00 9.12
CA HIS A 193 -15.45 7.35 8.12
C HIS A 193 -15.22 8.29 6.92
N ILE A 194 -16.31 8.77 6.31
CA ILE A 194 -16.25 9.65 5.14
C ILE A 194 -15.94 11.10 5.56
N PRO A 195 -14.98 11.81 4.94
CA PRO A 195 -14.65 13.20 5.24
C PRO A 195 -15.80 14.19 5.00
N LEU A 196 -15.82 15.32 5.72
CA LEU A 196 -16.89 16.32 5.58
C LEU A 196 -16.74 17.17 4.30
N ALA A 197 -17.82 17.81 3.85
CA ALA A 197 -17.85 18.62 2.63
C ALA A 197 -16.93 19.84 2.73
N ARG A 198 -15.91 19.91 1.86
CA ARG A 198 -15.05 21.10 1.69
C ARG A 198 -15.07 21.61 0.25
N PRO A 199 -14.59 22.83 -0.04
CA PRO A 199 -14.30 23.28 -1.40
C PRO A 199 -13.22 22.42 -2.05
N ASP A 200 -13.36 22.13 -3.34
CA ASP A 200 -12.51 21.16 -4.06
C ASP A 200 -11.05 21.65 -4.24
N SER A 201 -10.85 22.96 -4.12
CA SER A 201 -9.56 23.67 -4.10
C SER A 201 -9.06 24.00 -2.68
N ALA A 202 -9.71 23.51 -1.63
CA ALA A 202 -9.27 23.77 -0.26
C ALA A 202 -7.93 23.11 0.03
N SER A 203 -7.01 23.87 0.63
CA SER A 203 -5.75 23.33 1.13
C SER A 203 -6.00 22.39 2.32
N CYS A 204 -5.22 21.31 2.37
CA CYS A 204 -5.24 20.28 3.39
C CYS A 204 -4.10 20.41 4.42
N GLY A 205 -3.44 21.57 4.46
CA GLY A 205 -2.24 21.80 5.27
C GLY A 205 -0.96 21.20 4.66
N PRO A 206 0.21 21.46 5.28
CA PRO A 206 1.53 21.09 4.74
C PRO A 206 1.93 19.63 4.97
N LEU A 207 1.11 18.84 5.66
CA LEU A 207 1.40 17.44 6.02
C LEU A 207 0.75 16.42 5.06
N ARG A 208 -0.04 16.89 4.08
CA ARG A 208 -0.58 16.07 2.99
C ARG A 208 0.52 15.78 1.96
N GLU A 209 0.54 14.58 1.40
CA GLU A 209 1.51 14.22 0.36
C GLU A 209 1.08 14.69 -1.04
N LYS A 210 -0.23 14.62 -1.38
CA LYS A 210 -0.72 14.90 -2.74
C LYS A 210 -2.02 15.71 -2.81
N GLY A 211 -1.95 16.85 -3.50
CA GLY A 211 -3.14 17.56 -4.00
C GLY A 211 -4.11 18.07 -2.92
N THR A 212 -5.41 18.01 -3.23
CA THR A 212 -6.53 18.38 -2.35
C THR A 212 -7.52 17.21 -2.26
N ILE A 213 -8.64 17.38 -1.53
CA ILE A 213 -9.78 16.46 -1.62
C ILE A 213 -10.87 17.14 -2.47
N ARG A 214 -11.04 16.65 -3.71
CA ARG A 214 -12.14 17.00 -4.61
C ARG A 214 -13.36 16.13 -4.32
N ARG A 215 -14.59 16.55 -4.65
CA ARG A 215 -15.77 15.66 -4.55
C ARG A 215 -15.81 14.63 -5.68
N GLY A 216 -16.18 13.41 -5.35
CA GLY A 216 -16.37 12.29 -6.27
C GLY A 216 -17.40 11.29 -5.73
N VAL A 217 -18.18 10.69 -6.63
CA VAL A 217 -19.25 9.73 -6.35
C VAL A 217 -19.23 8.59 -7.37
N GLY A 218 -19.67 7.41 -6.96
CA GLY A 218 -19.77 6.20 -7.78
C GLY A 218 -20.84 5.25 -7.23
N HIS A 219 -20.99 4.07 -7.84
CA HIS A 219 -21.96 3.08 -7.36
C HIS A 219 -21.56 2.57 -5.96
N GLY A 220 -22.41 2.84 -4.96
CA GLY A 220 -22.15 2.48 -3.55
C GLY A 220 -20.97 3.25 -2.94
N TYR A 221 -20.59 4.41 -3.49
CA TYR A 221 -19.36 5.09 -3.12
C TYR A 221 -19.45 6.63 -3.17
N GLN A 222 -18.97 7.30 -2.11
CA GLN A 222 -18.91 8.76 -2.03
C GLN A 222 -17.75 9.21 -1.12
N ASN A 223 -16.89 10.08 -1.63
CA ASN A 223 -15.59 10.41 -1.00
C ASN A 223 -15.62 11.57 0.01
N THR A 224 -16.75 12.27 0.08
CA THR A 224 -16.99 13.42 0.97
C THR A 224 -18.49 13.55 1.21
N LEU A 225 -18.92 13.80 2.44
CA LEU A 225 -20.33 13.96 2.78
C LEU A 225 -20.99 15.13 2.00
N GLY A 226 -22.32 15.11 1.88
CA GLY A 226 -23.08 16.18 1.25
C GLY A 226 -22.87 17.54 1.95
N LYS A 227 -22.97 18.64 1.19
CA LYS A 227 -22.91 20.01 1.77
C LYS A 227 -24.00 20.24 2.81
N GLN A 228 -25.20 19.74 2.55
CA GLN A 228 -26.34 19.84 3.47
C GLN A 228 -26.16 18.91 4.69
N THR A 229 -25.65 17.69 4.50
CA THR A 229 -25.26 16.74 5.55
C THR A 229 -24.24 17.34 6.51
N THR A 230 -23.20 17.97 5.95
CA THR A 230 -22.12 18.62 6.70
C THR A 230 -22.65 19.80 7.50
N ALA A 231 -23.50 20.64 6.89
CA ALA A 231 -24.15 21.75 7.60
C ALA A 231 -25.11 21.26 8.71
N PHE A 232 -25.82 20.15 8.49
CA PHE A 232 -26.67 19.50 9.50
C PHE A 232 -25.85 18.98 10.68
N LEU A 233 -24.81 18.17 10.42
CA LEU A 233 -23.89 17.65 11.44
C LEU A 233 -23.30 18.78 12.30
N LEU A 234 -22.66 19.76 11.67
CA LEU A 234 -21.97 20.85 12.37
C LEU A 234 -22.92 21.76 13.15
N LYS A 235 -24.15 21.99 12.65
CA LYS A 235 -25.17 22.80 13.33
C LYS A 235 -25.79 22.06 14.53
N SER A 236 -26.06 20.77 14.40
CA SER A 236 -26.75 19.98 15.44
C SER A 236 -25.81 19.54 16.56
N LEU A 237 -24.55 19.22 16.24
CA LEU A 237 -23.60 18.62 17.18
C LEU A 237 -22.58 19.61 17.76
N GLN A 238 -22.37 20.75 17.09
CA GLN A 238 -21.37 21.79 17.43
C GLN A 238 -20.01 21.25 17.91
N PRO A 239 -19.38 20.30 17.19
CA PRO A 239 -18.24 19.55 17.70
C PRO A 239 -16.97 20.39 17.81
N SER A 240 -16.17 20.15 18.84
CA SER A 240 -14.91 20.86 19.11
C SER A 240 -13.78 20.46 18.17
N ALA A 241 -13.84 19.24 17.61
CA ALA A 241 -13.05 18.81 16.46
C ALA A 241 -13.74 17.64 15.74
N VAL A 242 -13.38 17.42 14.48
CA VAL A 242 -13.83 16.30 13.65
C VAL A 242 -12.63 15.45 13.22
N TYR A 243 -12.76 14.13 13.23
CA TYR A 243 -11.75 13.21 12.67
C TYR A 243 -12.38 12.31 11.61
N SER A 244 -11.74 12.20 10.44
CA SER A 244 -12.23 11.43 9.28
C SER A 244 -11.21 10.42 8.73
N GLY A 245 -11.63 9.48 7.88
CA GLY A 245 -10.80 8.46 7.21
C GLY A 245 -11.01 8.47 5.67
N ASP A 246 -11.06 7.28 5.06
CA ASP A 246 -11.36 7.00 3.62
C ASP A 246 -10.38 7.57 2.59
N ASN A 247 -10.08 8.87 2.63
CA ASN A 247 -9.18 9.52 1.69
C ASN A 247 -7.70 9.08 1.84
N ARG A 248 -7.37 8.38 2.95
CA ARG A 248 -6.07 7.76 3.31
C ARG A 248 -4.84 8.67 3.36
N ASP A 249 -4.83 9.86 2.74
CA ASP A 249 -3.81 10.90 2.94
C ASP A 249 -4.29 11.94 3.96
N TYR A 250 -3.36 12.57 4.68
CA TYR A 250 -3.70 13.58 5.69
C TYR A 250 -4.46 14.75 5.04
N CYS A 251 -5.46 15.30 5.73
CA CYS A 251 -6.04 16.58 5.36
C CYS A 251 -6.54 17.33 6.60
N GLU A 252 -5.95 18.49 6.86
CA GLU A 252 -6.41 19.41 7.89
C GLU A 252 -7.19 20.56 7.24
N TYR A 253 -8.46 20.70 7.62
CA TYR A 253 -9.37 21.70 7.09
C TYR A 253 -10.17 22.33 8.23
N THR A 254 -10.69 23.56 8.05
CA THR A 254 -11.48 24.26 9.06
C THR A 254 -12.80 24.72 8.46
N HIS A 255 -13.89 24.28 9.08
CA HIS A 255 -15.27 24.55 8.68
C HIS A 255 -15.78 25.79 9.39
N THR A 256 -16.03 26.85 8.63
CA THR A 256 -16.68 28.07 9.13
C THR A 256 -18.18 27.84 9.28
N VAL A 257 -18.64 27.54 10.50
CA VAL A 257 -20.08 27.40 10.79
C VAL A 257 -20.71 28.80 10.83
N LYS A 258 -21.97 28.93 10.40
CA LYS A 258 -22.72 30.20 10.45
C LYS A 258 -23.93 30.09 11.37
N ASN A 259 -24.08 31.07 12.25
CA ASN A 259 -25.23 31.19 13.13
C ASN A 259 -26.49 31.63 12.37
N ALA A 260 -27.67 31.43 12.97
CA ALA A 260 -28.95 31.82 12.38
C ALA A 260 -29.10 33.34 12.16
N SER A 261 -28.31 34.16 12.85
CA SER A 261 -28.18 35.61 12.66
C SER A 261 -27.33 36.01 11.44
N GLY A 262 -26.60 35.08 10.83
CA GLY A 262 -25.63 35.33 9.76
C GLY A 262 -24.19 35.54 10.25
N ASP A 263 -23.98 35.72 11.55
CA ASP A 263 -22.65 35.82 12.17
C ASP A 263 -21.85 34.53 12.00
N ALA A 264 -20.52 34.65 12.01
CA ALA A 264 -19.64 33.49 12.13
C ALA A 264 -19.86 32.83 13.50
N ALA A 265 -20.16 31.53 13.49
CA ALA A 265 -20.12 30.69 14.67
C ALA A 265 -18.66 30.21 14.89
N ALA A 266 -18.45 29.33 15.87
CA ALA A 266 -17.12 28.76 16.10
C ALA A 266 -16.60 27.99 14.88
N ASP A 267 -15.31 28.19 14.58
CA ASP A 267 -14.59 27.46 13.54
C ASP A 267 -14.32 26.02 14.01
N VAL A 268 -14.80 25.04 13.23
CA VAL A 268 -14.66 23.61 13.56
C VAL A 268 -13.53 22.99 12.74
N ARG A 269 -12.46 22.54 13.39
CA ARG A 269 -11.32 21.90 12.73
C ARG A 269 -11.60 20.41 12.47
N GLU A 270 -11.41 20.00 11.22
CA GLU A 270 -11.40 18.59 10.79
C GLU A 270 -9.98 18.13 10.50
N VAL A 271 -9.63 16.92 10.96
CA VAL A 271 -8.44 16.18 10.54
C VAL A 271 -8.84 14.86 9.92
N THR A 272 -8.68 14.74 8.61
CA THR A 272 -8.69 13.45 7.91
C THR A 272 -7.39 12.72 8.25
N VAL A 273 -7.52 11.63 9.01
CA VAL A 273 -6.42 10.82 9.54
C VAL A 273 -5.85 9.97 8.42
N LYS A 274 -4.53 10.02 8.29
CA LYS A 274 -3.76 9.29 7.27
C LYS A 274 -3.81 7.79 7.54
N SER A 275 -4.08 7.00 6.51
CA SER A 275 -4.28 5.55 6.59
C SER A 275 -3.11 4.83 7.24
N PHE A 276 -3.43 3.86 8.09
CA PHE A 276 -2.47 3.00 8.77
C PHE A 276 -1.85 1.92 7.87
N SER A 277 -2.45 1.65 6.70
CA SER A 277 -2.04 0.59 5.79
C SER A 277 -1.30 1.13 4.56
N MET A 278 -0.65 0.24 3.79
CA MET A 278 0.02 0.64 2.56
C MET A 278 -1.00 0.81 1.41
N ALA A 279 -1.17 2.04 0.92
CA ALA A 279 -1.90 2.33 -0.31
C ALA A 279 -0.99 2.94 -1.39
N ASN A 280 -1.34 2.76 -2.67
CA ASN A 280 -0.45 3.12 -3.80
C ASN A 280 -0.14 4.62 -3.92
N HIS A 281 -1.04 5.47 -3.44
CA HIS A 281 -0.96 6.92 -3.63
C HIS A 281 -0.22 7.65 -2.50
N ILE A 282 -0.09 7.07 -1.30
CA ILE A 282 0.72 7.58 -0.18
C ILE A 282 2.07 6.85 -0.09
N ARG A 283 3.13 7.56 0.32
CA ARG A 283 4.41 6.96 0.70
C ARG A 283 4.46 6.59 2.17
N HIS A 284 3.88 7.39 3.05
CA HIS A 284 4.12 7.29 4.50
C HIS A 284 2.83 7.02 5.31
N PRO A 285 2.37 5.76 5.46
CA PRO A 285 1.19 5.44 6.28
C PRO A 285 1.24 6.09 7.68
N GLY A 286 0.11 6.33 8.33
CA GLY A 286 0.06 7.14 9.54
C GLY A 286 -1.01 6.76 10.56
N PHE A 287 -1.13 7.60 11.59
CA PHE A 287 -2.15 7.56 12.64
C PHE A 287 -2.15 8.89 13.40
N GLN A 288 -3.24 9.19 14.11
CA GLN A 288 -3.32 10.37 14.99
C GLN A 288 -3.10 9.95 16.45
N LEU A 289 -2.23 10.66 17.17
CA LEU A 289 -2.19 10.64 18.63
C LEU A 289 -3.10 11.74 19.16
N LEU A 290 -3.99 11.42 20.09
CA LEU A 290 -4.85 12.37 20.81
C LEU A 290 -4.60 12.22 22.32
N SER A 291 -4.37 13.33 23.02
CA SER A 291 -4.25 13.37 24.48
C SER A 291 -5.40 14.18 25.08
N LEU A 292 -5.98 13.67 26.17
CA LEU A 292 -7.13 14.26 26.87
C LEU A 292 -6.80 14.50 28.35
N THR A 293 -7.07 15.70 28.84
CA THR A 293 -7.17 16.07 30.26
C THR A 293 -8.64 16.35 30.59
N ASP A 294 -9.01 16.41 31.87
CA ASP A 294 -10.41 16.68 32.20
C ASP A 294 -10.81 18.10 31.76
N HIS A 295 -12.04 18.25 31.27
CA HIS A 295 -12.59 19.56 30.89
C HIS A 295 -12.91 20.39 32.14
N THR A 296 -11.88 21.00 32.73
CA THR A 296 -12.03 22.02 33.78
C THR A 296 -12.63 23.28 33.17
N SER A 297 -13.49 23.98 33.91
CA SER A 297 -14.23 25.18 33.46
C SER A 297 -13.37 26.45 33.29
N ASN A 298 -12.08 26.31 32.97
CA ASN A 298 -11.12 27.40 32.89
C ASN A 298 -10.75 27.66 31.41
N PRO A 299 -11.35 28.68 30.75
CA PRO A 299 -11.40 28.78 29.28
C PRO A 299 -10.05 29.08 28.60
N THR A 300 -8.98 29.28 29.36
CA THR A 300 -7.63 29.53 28.84
C THR A 300 -6.86 28.25 28.46
N GLN A 301 -7.41 27.07 28.70
CA GLN A 301 -6.70 25.79 28.58
C GLN A 301 -7.46 24.82 27.68
N SER A 302 -6.84 24.44 26.56
CA SER A 302 -7.36 23.40 25.66
C SER A 302 -7.38 22.05 26.38
N SER A 303 -8.57 21.47 26.58
CA SER A 303 -8.75 20.19 27.29
C SER A 303 -8.18 18.98 26.54
N PHE A 304 -7.93 19.13 25.23
CA PHE A 304 -7.30 18.15 24.37
C PHE A 304 -6.15 18.74 23.53
N ARG A 305 -5.26 17.86 23.07
CA ARG A 305 -4.29 18.12 21.98
C ARG A 305 -4.02 16.86 21.19
N ASP A 306 -3.84 16.99 19.89
CA ASP A 306 -3.51 15.91 18.97
C ASP A 306 -2.22 16.16 18.16
N MET A 307 -1.71 15.11 17.52
CA MET A 307 -0.53 15.14 16.66
C MET A 307 -0.55 13.96 15.67
N PRO A 308 -0.35 14.19 14.36
CA PRO A 308 -0.14 13.10 13.40
C PRO A 308 1.26 12.48 13.54
N CYS A 309 1.34 11.17 13.31
CA CYS A 309 2.60 10.44 13.22
C CYS A 309 2.64 9.58 11.94
N THR A 310 3.85 9.38 11.40
CA THR A 310 4.09 8.65 10.15
C THR A 310 4.98 7.42 10.32
N LEU A 311 4.71 6.44 9.47
CA LEU A 311 5.39 5.15 9.34
C LEU A 311 6.34 5.17 8.13
N PRO A 312 7.23 4.17 7.98
CA PRO A 312 8.22 4.17 6.92
C PRO A 312 7.61 4.01 5.52
N ASP A 313 8.22 4.64 4.52
CA ASP A 313 7.91 4.35 3.11
C ASP A 313 8.46 2.98 2.71
N GLN A 314 7.63 1.97 2.91
CA GLN A 314 7.95 0.59 2.59
C GLN A 314 8.15 0.37 1.08
N TYR A 315 7.44 1.13 0.23
CA TYR A 315 7.62 1.07 -1.23
C TYR A 315 8.97 1.70 -1.63
N GLY A 316 9.34 2.83 -1.03
CA GLY A 316 10.64 3.47 -1.14
C GLY A 316 11.79 2.58 -0.65
N ILE A 317 11.64 1.89 0.48
CA ILE A 317 12.61 0.91 0.98
C ILE A 317 12.85 -0.19 -0.07
N TYR A 318 11.79 -0.77 -0.64
CA TYR A 318 11.93 -1.82 -1.65
C TYR A 318 12.51 -1.31 -2.98
N THR A 319 12.01 -0.18 -3.50
CA THR A 319 12.40 0.35 -4.83
C THR A 319 13.71 1.12 -4.83
N SER A 320 14.06 1.80 -3.74
CA SER A 320 15.18 2.75 -3.66
C SER A 320 16.34 2.27 -2.77
N VAL A 321 16.13 1.26 -1.92
CA VAL A 321 17.20 0.64 -1.11
C VAL A 321 17.47 -0.79 -1.55
N TYR A 322 16.46 -1.67 -1.54
CA TYR A 322 16.67 -3.10 -1.78
C TYR A 322 16.96 -3.41 -3.25
N LEU A 323 16.14 -2.89 -4.17
CA LEU A 323 16.29 -3.14 -5.61
C LEU A 323 17.63 -2.59 -6.17
N PRO A 324 18.09 -1.37 -5.86
CA PRO A 324 19.38 -0.88 -6.35
C PRO A 324 20.56 -1.63 -5.74
N PHE A 325 20.48 -2.02 -4.47
CA PHE A 325 21.52 -2.85 -3.83
C PHE A 325 21.59 -4.25 -4.43
N PHE A 326 20.45 -4.86 -4.78
CA PHE A 326 20.39 -6.12 -5.52
C PHE A 326 21.02 -6.02 -6.90
N ILE A 327 20.68 -4.99 -7.68
CA ILE A 327 21.24 -4.74 -9.01
C ILE A 327 22.76 -4.52 -8.91
N PHE A 328 23.22 -3.70 -7.95
CA PHE A 328 24.64 -3.47 -7.71
C PHE A 328 25.39 -4.77 -7.36
N MET A 329 24.87 -5.56 -6.41
CA MET A 329 25.45 -6.87 -6.06
C MET A 329 25.52 -7.81 -7.27
N ALA A 330 24.44 -7.90 -8.06
CA ALA A 330 24.37 -8.74 -9.25
C ALA A 330 25.40 -8.31 -10.30
N LEU A 331 25.54 -7.01 -10.56
CA LEU A 331 26.55 -6.45 -11.47
C LEU A 331 27.98 -6.73 -11.00
N VAL A 332 28.29 -6.53 -9.71
CA VAL A 332 29.62 -6.85 -9.17
C VAL A 332 29.92 -8.35 -9.30
N LEU A 333 28.98 -9.23 -8.94
CA LEU A 333 29.18 -10.68 -9.08
C LEU A 333 29.34 -11.11 -10.54
N ALA A 334 28.59 -10.51 -11.47
CA ALA A 334 28.74 -10.73 -12.91
C ALA A 334 30.13 -10.30 -13.41
N ILE A 335 30.56 -9.07 -13.11
CA ILE A 335 31.90 -8.55 -13.47
C ILE A 335 33.01 -9.46 -12.91
N LEU A 336 32.92 -9.85 -11.64
CA LEU A 336 33.89 -10.77 -11.01
C LEU A 336 33.92 -12.14 -11.70
N SER A 337 32.77 -12.67 -12.15
CA SER A 337 32.71 -13.92 -12.91
C SER A 337 33.38 -13.80 -14.29
N ILE A 338 33.20 -12.66 -14.98
CA ILE A 338 33.77 -12.39 -16.30
C ILE A 338 35.30 -12.25 -16.19
N ILE A 339 35.79 -11.49 -15.22
CA ILE A 339 37.24 -11.33 -14.96
C ILE A 339 37.89 -12.69 -14.66
N ARG A 340 37.24 -13.55 -13.86
CA ARG A 340 37.73 -14.92 -13.61
C ARG A 340 37.76 -15.77 -14.88
N ARG A 341 36.68 -15.78 -15.66
CA ARG A 341 36.59 -16.53 -16.93
C ARG A 341 37.61 -16.04 -17.98
N GLN A 342 37.96 -14.76 -17.99
CA GLN A 342 39.04 -14.21 -18.82
C GLN A 342 40.41 -14.65 -18.31
N ARG A 343 40.65 -14.61 -16.99
CA ARG A 343 41.92 -15.04 -16.37
C ARG A 343 42.19 -16.53 -16.55
N GLU A 344 41.17 -17.37 -16.49
CA GLU A 344 41.23 -18.82 -16.75
C GLU A 344 41.34 -19.16 -18.26
N ARG A 345 41.17 -18.16 -19.15
CA ARG A 345 41.35 -18.27 -20.61
C ARG A 345 42.73 -17.84 -21.12
N VAL A 346 43.61 -17.34 -20.26
CA VAL A 346 45.01 -17.09 -20.64
C VAL A 346 45.71 -18.44 -20.78
N PRO A 347 46.18 -18.83 -21.98
CA PRO A 347 46.82 -20.13 -22.15
C PRO A 347 48.10 -20.18 -21.33
N HIS A 348 48.31 -21.29 -20.62
CA HIS A 348 49.61 -21.61 -20.06
C HIS A 348 50.60 -21.83 -21.20
N ILE A 349 51.46 -20.84 -21.45
CA ILE A 349 52.67 -21.04 -22.25
C ILE A 349 53.49 -22.06 -21.49
N ALA A 350 53.65 -23.26 -22.07
CA ALA A 350 54.52 -24.29 -21.51
C ALA A 350 55.95 -23.73 -21.43
N PRO A 351 56.70 -23.96 -20.33
CA PRO A 351 58.12 -23.64 -20.32
C PRO A 351 58.82 -24.43 -21.42
N LEU A 352 59.70 -23.77 -22.17
CA LEU A 352 60.56 -24.45 -23.14
C LEU A 352 61.61 -25.25 -22.36
N ASP A 353 61.50 -26.58 -22.37
CA ASP A 353 62.55 -27.46 -21.87
C ASP A 353 63.79 -27.32 -22.78
N ILE A 354 64.79 -26.59 -22.29
CA ILE A 354 66.11 -26.53 -22.92
C ILE A 354 66.84 -27.82 -22.56
N SER A 355 66.71 -28.84 -23.41
CA SER A 355 67.48 -30.06 -23.31
C SER A 355 68.98 -29.77 -23.49
N SER A 356 69.74 -29.98 -22.41
CA SER A 356 71.19 -29.79 -22.43
C SER A 356 71.85 -30.87 -23.28
N LEU A 357 72.54 -30.47 -24.36
CA LEU A 357 73.43 -31.37 -25.11
C LEU A 357 74.49 -31.94 -24.17
N SER A 358 74.61 -33.27 -24.15
CA SER A 358 75.72 -33.99 -23.52
C SER A 358 76.45 -34.80 -24.58
N SER A 359 77.53 -34.23 -25.13
CA SER A 359 78.46 -34.92 -26.02
C SER A 359 79.36 -35.87 -25.23
N GLY A 360 79.41 -37.16 -25.59
CA GLY A 360 80.28 -38.16 -24.96
C GLY A 360 80.45 -39.40 -25.83
N GLU A 361 81.68 -39.63 -26.29
CA GLU A 361 82.06 -40.51 -27.40
C GLU A 361 81.78 -42.02 -27.26
N ASN A 362 81.24 -42.58 -28.35
CA ASN A 362 81.82 -43.65 -29.17
C ASN A 362 82.71 -44.74 -28.53
N THR A 363 82.40 -46.01 -28.84
CA THR A 363 83.38 -46.92 -29.50
C THR A 363 82.64 -48.04 -30.27
N PRO A 364 83.17 -48.59 -31.39
CA PRO A 364 82.40 -49.44 -32.31
C PRO A 364 82.89 -50.90 -32.46
N ASN A 365 82.04 -51.80 -33.00
CA ASN A 365 82.29 -52.48 -34.29
C ASN A 365 81.14 -53.44 -34.73
N PRO A 366 81.06 -53.85 -36.02
CA PRO A 366 79.90 -54.50 -36.64
C PRO A 366 80.26 -55.88 -37.28
N PRO A 367 79.68 -56.32 -38.43
CA PRO A 367 78.36 -56.94 -38.64
C PRO A 367 78.44 -58.37 -39.26
N LEU A 368 77.27 -59.02 -39.50
CA LEU A 368 76.89 -60.09 -40.48
C LEU A 368 75.75 -60.96 -39.87
N GLU A 369 74.83 -61.65 -40.57
CA GLU A 369 74.34 -61.57 -41.98
C GLU A 369 72.93 -62.26 -42.10
N SER A 370 72.34 -62.22 -43.32
CA SER A 370 71.25 -63.04 -43.92
C SER A 370 70.36 -63.99 -43.03
N ALA A 371 69.03 -63.79 -42.98
CA ALA A 371 67.98 -64.41 -43.84
C ALA A 371 67.62 -65.88 -43.44
N ILE A 372 66.55 -66.58 -43.90
CA ILE A 372 65.57 -66.45 -45.00
C ILE A 372 64.20 -67.01 -44.51
N TRP A 373 63.06 -66.48 -45.00
CA TRP A 373 61.86 -67.21 -45.53
C TRP A 373 60.53 -66.44 -45.40
N SER A 374 59.67 -66.66 -46.40
CA SER A 374 58.36 -66.04 -46.68
C SER A 374 57.46 -67.12 -47.35
N PRO A 375 56.27 -66.86 -47.95
CA PRO A 375 55.46 -65.64 -48.03
C PRO A 375 53.95 -65.84 -47.68
N TYR A 376 53.13 -64.77 -47.71
CA TYR A 376 51.99 -64.66 -48.66
C TYR A 376 51.25 -63.30 -48.56
N THR A 377 50.97 -62.73 -49.72
CA THR A 377 50.12 -61.56 -50.05
C THR A 377 49.53 -61.83 -51.46
N PRO A 378 48.62 -61.02 -52.09
CA PRO A 378 48.08 -59.72 -51.68
C PRO A 378 46.55 -59.54 -51.87
N ALA A 379 46.02 -58.38 -51.45
CA ALA A 379 44.93 -57.68 -52.15
C ALA A 379 44.92 -56.17 -51.82
N ALA A 380 45.09 -55.35 -52.85
CA ALA A 380 44.95 -53.88 -52.91
C ALA A 380 44.28 -53.57 -54.30
N PRO A 381 43.93 -52.33 -54.74
CA PRO A 381 44.43 -51.02 -54.27
C PRO A 381 43.44 -49.79 -54.37
N VAL A 382 43.94 -48.56 -54.07
CA VAL A 382 43.76 -47.26 -54.82
C VAL A 382 42.33 -46.74 -55.17
N SER A 383 41.93 -45.46 -55.10
CA SER A 383 42.51 -44.16 -54.65
C SER A 383 41.43 -43.03 -54.67
N PRO A 384 41.70 -41.79 -54.17
CA PRO A 384 40.67 -40.74 -53.97
C PRO A 384 40.56 -39.64 -55.06
N ARG A 385 39.38 -38.96 -55.11
CA ARG A 385 39.04 -37.68 -55.80
C ARG A 385 37.71 -37.11 -55.23
N SER A 386 37.33 -35.82 -55.30
CA SER A 386 38.04 -34.55 -55.61
C SER A 386 37.16 -33.29 -55.39
N THR A 387 37.81 -32.11 -55.23
CA THR A 387 37.40 -30.74 -55.68
C THR A 387 36.19 -29.95 -55.11
N LEU A 388 36.44 -28.65 -54.89
CA LEU A 388 35.54 -27.49 -54.60
C LEU A 388 35.22 -26.70 -55.91
N PRO A 389 34.65 -25.46 -55.94
CA PRO A 389 33.82 -24.66 -54.98
C PRO A 389 32.39 -24.37 -55.57
N PRO A 390 31.96 -23.20 -56.11
CA PRO A 390 31.92 -21.77 -55.64
C PRO A 390 30.55 -21.01 -55.76
N TYR A 391 30.53 -19.73 -55.31
CA TYR A 391 29.62 -18.60 -55.70
C TYR A 391 28.16 -18.54 -55.16
N LEU A 392 27.52 -17.37 -54.90
CA LEU A 392 27.89 -15.93 -55.04
C LEU A 392 27.05 -14.96 -54.13
N ARG A 393 27.66 -13.83 -53.72
CA ARG A 393 27.10 -12.49 -53.32
C ARG A 393 26.27 -12.25 -52.02
N THR A 394 26.71 -11.19 -51.32
CA THR A 394 26.04 -10.32 -50.30
C THR A 394 25.70 -8.95 -50.94
N PRO A 395 25.20 -7.87 -50.25
CA PRO A 395 24.76 -7.64 -48.84
C PRO A 395 23.24 -7.21 -48.80
N THR A 396 22.59 -6.37 -47.95
CA THR A 396 22.94 -5.33 -46.92
C THR A 396 21.93 -5.19 -45.75
N THR A 397 22.44 -5.26 -44.52
CA THR A 397 22.16 -4.43 -43.31
C THR A 397 20.82 -3.69 -43.03
N LEU A 398 20.22 -4.05 -41.88
CA LEU A 398 19.72 -3.20 -40.76
C LEU A 398 18.36 -2.44 -40.75
N ALA A 399 17.77 -2.47 -39.53
CA ALA A 399 17.07 -1.41 -38.79
C ALA A 399 15.54 -1.14 -38.94
N GLY A 400 14.78 -1.60 -37.93
CA GLY A 400 13.85 -0.74 -37.15
C GLY A 400 12.40 -0.54 -37.61
N PRO A 401 11.39 -0.77 -36.73
CA PRO A 401 10.00 -0.37 -36.97
C PRO A 401 9.58 0.92 -36.23
N THR A 402 9.60 2.04 -36.93
CA THR A 402 8.86 3.31 -36.64
C THR A 402 8.49 3.91 -38.00
N PHE A 403 7.27 4.36 -38.31
CA PHE A 403 6.50 5.43 -37.65
C PHE A 403 4.98 5.41 -37.97
N ARG A 404 4.22 6.16 -37.15
CA ARG A 404 2.95 6.90 -37.38
C ARG A 404 2.14 6.71 -38.70
N ALA A 405 0.92 6.20 -38.52
CA ALA A 405 -0.39 6.87 -38.73
C ALA A 405 -0.69 7.79 -39.95
N SER A 406 -1.83 7.53 -40.60
CA SER A 406 -2.64 8.51 -41.38
C SER A 406 -4.14 8.11 -41.44
N ARG A 407 -5.06 9.09 -41.54
CA ARG A 407 -6.52 8.91 -41.77
C ARG A 407 -6.86 8.82 -43.28
N PRO A 408 -8.11 8.47 -43.64
CA PRO A 408 -8.97 9.50 -44.24
C PRO A 408 -10.49 9.48 -43.86
N THR A 409 -11.03 10.69 -43.74
CA THR A 409 -12.35 11.22 -44.20
C THR A 409 -13.71 10.54 -43.91
N THR A 410 -14.68 11.35 -43.43
CA THR A 410 -16.12 11.11 -43.19
C THR A 410 -17.03 11.60 -44.34
N PRO A 411 -18.35 11.30 -44.31
CA PRO A 411 -19.32 12.39 -44.50
C PRO A 411 -20.64 12.31 -43.67
N VAL A 412 -21.10 13.48 -43.18
CA VAL A 412 -22.47 13.85 -42.73
C VAL A 412 -23.06 13.08 -41.52
N GLY A 413 -23.72 13.70 -40.52
CA GLY A 413 -24.18 15.09 -40.36
C GLY A 413 -24.33 15.57 -38.89
N THR A 414 -24.95 16.73 -38.70
CA THR A 414 -24.94 17.60 -37.50
C THR A 414 -26.25 17.57 -36.67
N PRO A 415 -26.35 18.24 -35.50
CA PRO A 415 -25.39 18.44 -34.40
C PRO A 415 -26.00 18.26 -32.99
N LEU A 416 -25.18 18.25 -31.93
CA LEU A 416 -25.26 19.10 -30.71
C LEU A 416 -24.44 18.50 -29.53
N LEU A 417 -23.82 19.40 -28.75
CA LEU A 417 -23.15 19.18 -27.44
C LEU A 417 -22.10 18.05 -27.33
N PRO A 418 -20.81 18.36 -27.06
CA PRO A 418 -19.85 17.33 -26.67
C PRO A 418 -20.12 16.85 -25.23
N PRO A 419 -19.98 15.55 -24.92
CA PRO A 419 -19.92 15.11 -23.54
C PRO A 419 -18.66 15.67 -22.88
N ILE A 420 -18.80 16.24 -21.68
CA ILE A 420 -17.65 16.66 -20.87
C ILE A 420 -16.95 15.40 -20.37
N TYR A 421 -15.92 14.98 -21.10
CA TYR A 421 -14.91 14.06 -20.57
C TYR A 421 -14.19 14.77 -19.43
N TYR A 422 -14.65 14.52 -18.20
CA TYR A 422 -13.79 14.64 -17.04
C TYR A 422 -12.67 13.63 -17.21
N THR A 423 -11.45 14.11 -17.47
CA THR A 423 -10.24 13.35 -17.17
C THR A 423 -10.11 13.29 -15.66
N GLN A 424 -10.83 12.35 -15.06
CA GLN A 424 -10.55 11.87 -13.71
C GLN A 424 -9.19 11.18 -13.81
N ASP A 425 -8.18 11.76 -13.17
CA ASP A 425 -6.82 11.23 -13.20
C ASP A 425 -6.83 9.82 -12.60
N GLU A 426 -6.18 8.83 -13.23
CA GLU A 426 -6.19 7.44 -12.74
C GLU A 426 -5.60 7.31 -11.31
N ASP A 427 -4.75 8.27 -10.91
CA ASP A 427 -4.26 8.48 -9.55
C ASP A 427 -5.35 8.82 -8.51
N GLU A 428 -6.46 9.44 -8.90
CA GLU A 428 -7.57 9.81 -8.00
C GLU A 428 -8.49 8.62 -7.72
N GLU A 429 -8.79 7.76 -8.70
CA GLU A 429 -9.60 6.55 -8.44
C GLU A 429 -8.80 5.53 -7.62
N ALA A 430 -7.48 5.47 -7.83
CA ALA A 430 -6.54 4.72 -6.98
C ALA A 430 -6.32 5.33 -5.58
N MET A 431 -6.94 6.48 -5.25
CA MET A 431 -6.95 7.02 -3.89
C MET A 431 -7.83 6.18 -2.94
N TYR A 432 -8.79 5.42 -3.46
CA TYR A 432 -9.89 4.85 -2.65
C TYR A 432 -9.88 3.30 -2.58
N PRO A 433 -10.70 2.67 -1.73
CA PRO A 433 -10.70 1.22 -1.55
C PRO A 433 -11.09 0.47 -2.82
N ALA A 434 -10.30 -0.55 -3.18
CA ALA A 434 -10.48 -1.30 -4.43
C ALA A 434 -11.82 -2.07 -4.49
N GLN A 435 -12.49 -2.26 -3.36
CA GLN A 435 -13.85 -2.81 -3.29
C GLN A 435 -14.90 -1.98 -4.05
N TYR A 436 -14.64 -0.69 -4.31
CA TYR A 436 -15.51 0.19 -5.12
C TYR A 436 -15.05 0.30 -6.58
N ALA A 437 -13.78 -0.02 -6.88
CA ALA A 437 -13.13 0.27 -8.15
C ALA A 437 -13.23 -0.86 -9.20
N THR A 438 -14.37 -1.57 -9.26
CA THR A 438 -14.62 -2.58 -10.33
C THR A 438 -16.11 -2.81 -10.62
N ARG A 439 -16.61 -2.25 -11.74
CA ARG A 439 -17.47 -2.97 -12.71
C ARG A 439 -17.60 -2.22 -14.05
N ARG A 440 -16.49 -2.05 -14.79
CA ARG A 440 -16.50 -1.43 -16.14
C ARG A 440 -15.94 -2.31 -17.26
N ASP A 441 -15.80 -3.62 -17.00
CA ASP A 441 -15.37 -4.60 -18.00
C ASP A 441 -16.48 -4.94 -19.00
N GLY A 442 -16.46 -4.23 -20.13
CA GLY A 442 -16.51 -4.86 -21.46
C GLY A 442 -17.75 -5.64 -21.90
N ARG A 443 -18.86 -5.62 -21.15
CA ARG A 443 -20.14 -6.22 -21.56
C ARG A 443 -21.15 -5.12 -21.86
N SER A 444 -21.71 -5.12 -23.07
CA SER A 444 -22.85 -4.27 -23.42
C SER A 444 -24.01 -4.51 -22.44
N PRO A 445 -24.75 -3.47 -22.02
CA PRO A 445 -26.04 -3.68 -21.39
C PRO A 445 -26.99 -4.38 -22.37
N ASP A 446 -27.69 -5.42 -21.90
CA ASP A 446 -28.97 -5.77 -22.48
C ASP A 446 -29.99 -4.68 -22.07
N PRO A 447 -30.91 -4.25 -22.95
CA PRO A 447 -31.69 -3.03 -22.76
C PRO A 447 -32.92 -3.17 -21.83
N ASP A 448 -33.11 -4.31 -21.19
CA ASP A 448 -34.39 -4.71 -20.58
C ASP A 448 -34.40 -4.69 -19.02
N ASP A 449 -33.29 -4.31 -18.35
CA ASP A 449 -33.16 -4.30 -16.87
C ASP A 449 -33.47 -2.92 -16.21
N ASP A 450 -33.91 -1.91 -16.96
CA ASP A 450 -34.18 -0.53 -16.49
C ASP A 450 -35.68 -0.26 -16.22
N GLU A 451 -36.34 -1.02 -15.32
CA GLU A 451 -37.72 -0.72 -14.87
C GLU A 451 -37.87 -0.56 -13.34
N TRP A 452 -37.66 0.67 -12.86
CA TRP A 452 -38.08 1.11 -11.53
C TRP A 452 -39.62 1.15 -11.42
N SER A 453 -40.25 0.04 -11.01
CA SER A 453 -41.70 -0.07 -10.81
C SER A 453 -42.18 0.55 -9.48
N PRO A 454 -42.98 1.64 -9.47
CA PRO A 454 -43.40 2.31 -8.24
C PRO A 454 -44.68 1.72 -7.63
N GLY A 455 -44.53 0.57 -6.97
CA GLY A 455 -45.35 0.12 -5.83
C GLY A 455 -46.73 -0.49 -6.10
N HIS A 456 -47.22 -1.25 -5.11
CA HIS A 456 -48.63 -1.22 -4.68
C HIS A 456 -48.78 -1.68 -3.23
N ASN A 457 -49.82 -1.20 -2.55
CA ASN A 457 -50.04 -1.35 -1.12
C ASN A 457 -50.98 -2.53 -0.78
N ARG A 458 -50.76 -3.16 0.39
CA ARG A 458 -51.63 -4.14 1.11
C ARG A 458 -51.89 -5.50 0.43
N ILE A 459 -51.64 -6.57 1.20
CA ILE A 459 -52.70 -7.47 1.68
C ILE A 459 -52.29 -8.03 3.06
N SER A 460 -53.29 -8.30 3.90
CA SER A 460 -53.14 -8.75 5.29
C SER A 460 -52.85 -10.25 5.42
N SER A 461 -51.92 -10.60 6.30
CA SER A 461 -51.96 -11.87 7.04
C SER A 461 -51.42 -11.67 8.46
N GLU A 462 -51.93 -12.45 9.41
CA GLU A 462 -51.69 -12.30 10.85
C GLU A 462 -50.47 -13.13 11.29
N PRO A 463 -49.56 -12.60 12.13
CA PRO A 463 -48.30 -13.29 12.44
C PRO A 463 -48.55 -14.52 13.34
N GLN A 464 -48.20 -15.71 12.86
CA GLN A 464 -48.18 -16.91 13.71
C GLN A 464 -47.08 -16.80 14.77
N ILE A 465 -47.46 -17.01 16.03
CA ILE A 465 -46.58 -16.90 17.19
C ILE A 465 -45.83 -18.23 17.40
N PRO A 466 -44.49 -18.29 17.23
CA PRO A 466 -43.72 -19.42 17.73
C PRO A 466 -43.63 -19.34 19.26
N HIS A 467 -44.09 -20.39 19.96
CA HIS A 467 -44.13 -20.40 21.42
C HIS A 467 -42.73 -20.36 22.05
N PHE A 468 -42.50 -19.42 22.97
CA PHE A 468 -41.42 -19.51 23.93
C PHE A 468 -41.49 -20.83 24.72
N THR A 469 -40.43 -21.63 24.65
CA THR A 469 -40.16 -22.69 25.62
C THR A 469 -38.97 -22.29 26.48
N SER A 470 -39.03 -22.62 27.78
CA SER A 470 -38.21 -21.97 28.80
C SER A 470 -36.81 -22.57 28.94
N ALA A 471 -35.83 -21.70 29.24
CA ALA A 471 -34.46 -22.13 29.50
C ALA A 471 -34.34 -23.01 30.75
N PRO A 472 -33.61 -24.14 30.70
CA PRO A 472 -33.35 -24.97 31.87
C PRO A 472 -32.35 -24.29 32.81
N ARG A 473 -32.76 -24.06 34.07
CA ARG A 473 -31.88 -23.51 35.13
C ARG A 473 -30.72 -24.47 35.44
N LEU A 474 -29.48 -24.03 35.23
CA LEU A 474 -28.32 -24.67 35.86
C LEU A 474 -28.27 -24.28 37.35
N LYS A 475 -28.33 -25.29 38.23
CA LYS A 475 -28.10 -25.13 39.68
C LYS A 475 -26.60 -25.01 39.98
N PRO A 476 -26.20 -24.30 41.05
CA PRO A 476 -24.80 -24.21 41.46
C PRO A 476 -24.27 -25.57 41.93
N ARG A 477 -22.99 -25.84 41.67
CA ARG A 477 -22.20 -26.86 42.38
C ARG A 477 -21.43 -26.19 43.50
N GLY A 478 -21.55 -26.74 44.70
CA GLY A 478 -20.70 -26.43 45.84
C GLY A 478 -20.46 -27.70 46.65
N VAL A 479 -19.26 -28.27 46.49
CA VAL A 479 -18.46 -29.01 47.48
C VAL A 479 -17.01 -28.67 47.14
#